data_AF-I8WEV3-F1
#
_entry.id   AF-I8WEV3-F1
#
_cell.length_a   1.000
_cell.length_b   1.000
_cell.length_c   1.000
_cell.angle_alpha   90.00
_cell.angle_beta   90.00
_cell.angle_gamma   90.00
#
_symmetry.space_group_name_H-M   'P 1'
#
loop_
_entity.id
_entity.type
_entity.pdbx_description
1 polymer ?
#
loop_
_entity_poly.entity_id
_entity_poly.type
_entity_poly.pdbx_seq_one_letter_code
_entity_poly.pdbx_strand_id
1 'polypeptide(L)'
;MTEAYYNLLYDVLRSYDRCTPSKIYRLRKDQVFVFGTDAKGSQRYGAAGLAAKEFGAEVGVTDGPTGDSYAMPTMGCSLDVLGNAILRFEQYARSNRGKTFLVTPIGCGHARFKAEEVAPFFRGCIALGNIMLPEEFISFFRKECIDKLHLKGNCNDAEDTDIYLLYDESVHPVLKYLETYNIPFSKEGGFSLVDESDNVIAEAELGIESEKIVFAPFDKNSEKAFVSAGYSILSVEEYLTSKTQD
;
A
#
# COMPACT_ATOMS: atom_id res chain seq x y z
N MET A 1 -0.53 19.77 12.92
CA MET A 1 -0.65 18.46 13.62
C MET A 1 0.30 18.43 14.79
N THR A 2 -0.12 17.87 15.92
CA THR A 2 0.67 17.81 17.17
C THR A 2 1.39 16.48 17.31
N GLU A 3 2.36 16.38 18.21
CA GLU A 3 3.01 15.12 18.58
C GLU A 3 1.99 14.05 19.03
N ALA A 4 0.98 14.45 19.83
CA ALA A 4 -0.11 13.57 20.25
C ALA A 4 -0.88 12.95 19.07
N TYR A 5 -1.06 13.69 17.97
CA TYR A 5 -1.68 13.14 16.76
C TYR A 5 -0.81 12.05 16.15
N TYR A 6 0.50 12.27 16.03
CA TYR A 6 1.39 11.29 15.42
C TYR A 6 1.58 10.06 16.30
N ASN A 7 1.56 10.20 17.62
CA ASN A 7 1.53 9.06 18.54
C ASN A 7 0.28 8.20 18.33
N LEU A 8 -0.90 8.84 18.26
CA LEU A 8 -2.14 8.12 17.98
C LEU A 8 -2.12 7.45 16.60
N LEU A 9 -1.64 8.16 15.57
CA LEU A 9 -1.51 7.60 14.23
C LEU A 9 -0.58 6.39 14.23
N TYR A 10 0.56 6.49 14.93
CA TYR A 10 1.53 5.42 15.05
C TYR A 10 0.93 4.18 15.74
N ASP A 11 0.21 4.36 16.85
CA ASP A 11 -0.49 3.26 17.54
C ASP A 11 -1.53 2.57 16.63
N VAL A 12 -2.27 3.35 15.83
CA VAL A 12 -3.20 2.81 14.84
C VAL A 12 -2.46 2.00 13.78
N LEU A 13 -1.34 2.52 13.25
CA LEU A 13 -0.55 1.84 12.22
C LEU A 13 0.09 0.54 12.72
N ARG A 14 0.50 0.45 13.99
CA ARG A 14 1.04 -0.80 14.58
C ARG A 14 0.03 -1.94 14.61
N SER A 15 -1.26 -1.63 14.63
CA SER A 15 -2.34 -2.62 14.60
C SER A 15 -3.01 -2.73 13.22
N TYR A 16 -2.45 -2.07 12.21
CA TYR A 16 -3.02 -2.03 10.87
C TYR A 16 -2.59 -3.26 10.06
N ASP A 17 -3.46 -4.27 10.03
CA ASP A 17 -3.23 -5.61 9.46
C ASP A 17 -3.95 -5.83 8.10
N ARG A 18 -4.38 -4.75 7.44
CA ARG A 18 -5.28 -4.82 6.28
C ARG A 18 -4.81 -3.96 5.11
N CYS A 19 -4.17 -4.56 4.12
CA CYS A 19 -3.69 -3.84 2.93
C CYS A 19 -4.50 -4.22 1.68
N THR A 20 -4.79 -3.24 0.81
CA THR A 20 -5.41 -3.53 -0.48
C THR A 20 -4.48 -4.40 -1.32
N PRO A 21 -4.92 -5.58 -1.79
CA PRO A 21 -4.08 -6.42 -2.66
C PRO A 21 -3.69 -5.68 -3.94
N SER A 22 -2.44 -5.84 -4.38
CA SER A 22 -1.90 -5.18 -5.57
C SER A 22 -2.66 -5.56 -6.85
N LYS A 23 -3.25 -6.77 -6.88
CA LYS A 23 -4.14 -7.21 -7.97
C LYS A 23 -5.47 -7.76 -7.45
N ILE A 24 -6.55 -7.10 -7.87
CA ILE A 24 -7.93 -7.50 -7.53
C ILE A 24 -8.57 -8.12 -8.77
N TYR A 25 -8.77 -9.44 -8.77
CA TYR A 25 -9.45 -10.13 -9.88
C TYR A 25 -10.94 -10.37 -9.67
N ARG A 26 -11.38 -10.35 -8.41
CA ARG A 26 -12.77 -10.56 -8.02
C ARG A 26 -13.03 -9.90 -6.68
N LEU A 27 -14.25 -9.43 -6.50
CA LEU A 27 -14.73 -8.95 -5.22
C LEU A 27 -15.42 -10.09 -4.47
N ARG A 28 -15.20 -10.15 -3.16
CA ARG A 28 -16.03 -10.94 -2.25
C ARG A 28 -17.33 -10.17 -1.98
N LYS A 29 -18.31 -10.86 -1.38
CA LYS A 29 -19.54 -10.23 -0.93
C LYS A 29 -19.23 -8.99 -0.09
N ASP A 30 -19.94 -7.90 -0.37
CA ASP A 30 -19.84 -6.61 0.31
C ASP A 30 -18.48 -5.90 0.16
N GLN A 31 -17.58 -6.38 -0.70
CA GLN A 31 -16.38 -5.61 -1.08
C GLN A 31 -16.72 -4.59 -2.16
N VAL A 32 -16.06 -3.42 -2.07
CA VAL A 32 -16.21 -2.32 -3.03
C VAL A 32 -14.84 -1.96 -3.58
N PHE A 33 -14.68 -1.99 -4.89
CA PHE A 33 -13.46 -1.56 -5.57
C PHE A 33 -13.43 -0.04 -5.70
N VAL A 34 -12.43 0.62 -5.10
CA VAL A 34 -12.31 2.10 -5.15
C VAL A 34 -11.23 2.48 -6.15
N PHE A 35 -11.60 3.27 -7.15
CA PHE A 35 -10.74 3.57 -8.29
C PHE A 35 -10.79 5.04 -8.72
N GLY A 36 -9.69 5.49 -9.32
CA GLY A 36 -9.61 6.80 -9.97
C GLY A 36 -10.05 6.76 -11.43
N THR A 37 -10.72 7.81 -11.90
CA THR A 37 -11.15 7.97 -13.30
C THR A 37 -10.90 9.39 -13.81
N ASP A 38 -10.97 9.57 -15.12
CA ASP A 38 -10.91 10.91 -15.74
C ASP A 38 -12.23 11.68 -15.65
N ALA A 39 -12.17 12.97 -15.99
CA ALA A 39 -13.32 13.88 -16.00
C ALA A 39 -14.48 13.46 -16.92
N LYS A 40 -14.28 12.48 -17.81
CA LYS A 40 -15.32 11.93 -18.68
C LYS A 40 -15.86 10.58 -18.20
N GLY A 41 -15.33 10.03 -17.10
CA GLY A 41 -15.68 8.70 -16.64
C GLY A 41 -15.19 7.60 -17.59
N SER A 42 -14.07 7.84 -18.28
CA SER A 42 -13.49 6.89 -19.23
C SER A 42 -12.99 5.65 -18.49
N GLN A 43 -13.60 4.51 -18.82
CA GLN A 43 -13.28 3.21 -18.22
C GLN A 43 -12.65 2.28 -19.26
N ARG A 44 -11.69 2.78 -20.03
CA ARG A 44 -11.05 2.02 -21.12
C ARG A 44 -9.76 1.30 -20.69
N TYR A 45 -9.11 1.78 -19.63
CA TYR A 45 -7.77 1.32 -19.23
C TYR A 45 -7.62 1.33 -17.70
N GLY A 46 -6.59 0.63 -17.20
CA GLY A 46 -6.21 0.60 -15.78
C GLY A 46 -7.35 0.18 -14.84
N ALA A 47 -7.34 0.73 -13.63
CA ALA A 47 -8.33 0.43 -12.59
C ALA A 47 -9.77 0.77 -13.04
N ALA A 48 -9.98 1.87 -13.77
CA ALA A 48 -11.30 2.25 -14.27
C ALA A 48 -11.86 1.22 -15.27
N GLY A 49 -11.03 0.73 -16.19
CA GLY A 49 -11.44 -0.32 -17.12
C GLY A 49 -11.72 -1.67 -16.45
N LEU A 50 -10.93 -2.02 -15.44
CA LEU A 50 -11.18 -3.20 -14.62
C LEU A 50 -12.52 -3.09 -13.88
N ALA A 51 -12.79 -1.94 -13.26
CA ALA A 51 -14.04 -1.70 -12.54
C ALA A 51 -15.28 -1.88 -13.42
N ALA A 52 -15.26 -1.35 -14.64
CA ALA A 52 -16.37 -1.49 -15.58
C ALA A 52 -16.54 -2.92 -16.09
N LYS A 53 -15.43 -3.58 -16.41
CA LYS A 53 -15.44 -4.92 -17.01
C LYS A 53 -15.84 -6.01 -16.01
N GLU A 54 -15.35 -5.92 -14.77
CA GLU A 54 -15.45 -7.01 -13.79
C GLU A 54 -16.36 -6.69 -12.61
N PHE A 55 -16.55 -5.41 -12.25
CA PHE A 55 -17.24 -4.99 -11.01
C PHE A 55 -18.47 -4.10 -11.25
N GLY A 56 -18.95 -4.02 -12.50
CA GLY A 56 -20.20 -3.37 -12.86
C GLY A 56 -20.21 -1.85 -12.74
N ALA A 57 -19.03 -1.20 -12.72
CA ALA A 57 -18.97 0.26 -12.76
C ALA A 57 -19.58 0.79 -14.06
N GLU A 58 -20.48 1.77 -13.95
CA GLU A 58 -21.15 2.40 -15.08
C GLU A 58 -20.24 3.42 -15.76
N VAL A 59 -20.23 3.39 -17.09
CA VAL A 59 -19.45 4.33 -17.92
C VAL A 59 -20.00 5.74 -17.76
N GLY A 60 -19.11 6.71 -17.53
CA GLY A 60 -19.48 8.11 -17.33
C GLY A 60 -19.66 8.53 -15.88
N VAL A 61 -19.64 7.60 -14.91
CA VAL A 61 -19.61 7.94 -13.48
C VAL A 61 -18.20 8.40 -13.10
N THR A 62 -18.09 9.63 -12.61
CA THR A 62 -16.81 10.28 -12.28
C THR A 62 -16.53 10.41 -10.78
N ASP A 63 -17.56 10.30 -9.95
CA ASP A 63 -17.47 10.35 -8.48
C ASP A 63 -18.66 9.61 -7.87
N GLY A 64 -18.41 8.83 -6.82
CA GLY A 64 -19.45 8.16 -6.03
C GLY A 64 -19.60 6.66 -6.32
N PRO A 65 -20.58 6.01 -5.65
CA PRO A 65 -20.82 4.58 -5.80
C PRO A 65 -21.35 4.23 -7.20
N THR A 66 -20.86 3.14 -7.76
CA THR A 66 -21.29 2.63 -9.07
C THR A 66 -20.99 1.13 -9.18
N GLY A 67 -22.01 0.30 -9.46
CA GLY A 67 -21.90 -1.16 -9.33
C GLY A 67 -21.38 -1.59 -7.95
N ASP A 68 -20.47 -2.56 -7.94
CA ASP A 68 -19.70 -2.96 -6.75
C ASP A 68 -18.40 -2.14 -6.61
N SER A 69 -18.43 -0.89 -7.05
CA SER A 69 -17.28 0.02 -7.08
C SER A 69 -17.60 1.42 -6.52
N TYR A 70 -16.57 2.22 -6.31
CA TYR A 70 -16.65 3.64 -5.99
C TYR A 70 -15.65 4.42 -6.84
N ALA A 71 -16.13 5.39 -7.63
CA ALA A 71 -15.30 6.20 -8.51
C ALA A 71 -14.80 7.46 -7.80
N MET A 72 -13.59 7.91 -8.14
CA MET A 72 -13.03 9.19 -7.74
C MET A 72 -12.44 9.94 -8.94
N PRO A 73 -12.57 11.27 -9.03
CA PRO A 73 -11.94 12.04 -10.08
C PRO A 73 -10.43 12.14 -9.81
N THR A 74 -9.61 11.71 -10.77
CA THR A 74 -8.13 11.79 -10.65
C THR A 74 -7.47 12.43 -11.86
N MET A 75 -7.90 12.15 -13.10
CA MET A 75 -7.27 12.74 -14.28
C MET A 75 -7.90 14.07 -14.67
N GLY A 76 -7.06 15.11 -14.77
CA GLY A 76 -7.46 16.46 -15.18
C GLY A 76 -8.09 17.29 -14.07
N CYS A 77 -7.98 16.87 -12.81
CA CYS A 77 -8.40 17.65 -11.64
C CYS A 77 -7.20 18.09 -10.79
N SER A 78 -7.38 19.11 -9.95
CA SER A 78 -6.39 19.49 -8.95
C SER A 78 -6.42 18.56 -7.74
N LEU A 79 -5.36 18.59 -6.92
CA LEU A 79 -5.33 17.89 -5.63
C LEU A 79 -6.48 18.33 -4.70
N ASP A 80 -6.90 19.60 -4.74
CA ASP A 80 -8.04 20.07 -3.95
C ASP A 80 -9.36 19.39 -4.34
N VAL A 81 -9.57 19.16 -5.65
CA VAL A 81 -10.76 18.46 -6.14
C VAL A 81 -10.74 17.00 -5.71
N LEU A 82 -9.58 16.33 -5.85
CA LEU A 82 -9.39 14.96 -5.40
C LEU A 82 -9.57 14.84 -3.87
N GLY A 83 -8.97 15.74 -3.09
CA GLY A 83 -9.12 15.78 -1.63
C GLY A 83 -10.57 15.90 -1.18
N ASN A 84 -11.36 16.77 -1.84
CA ASN A 84 -12.79 16.88 -1.57
C ASN A 84 -13.57 15.61 -1.93
N ALA A 85 -13.16 14.89 -2.98
CA ALA A 85 -13.75 13.59 -3.34
C ALA A 85 -13.41 12.51 -2.31
N ILE A 86 -12.17 12.48 -1.82
CA ILE A 86 -11.73 11.57 -0.76
C ILE A 86 -12.52 11.81 0.53
N LEU A 87 -12.80 13.08 0.89
CA LEU A 87 -13.66 13.41 2.02
C LEU A 87 -15.10 12.89 1.85
N ARG A 88 -15.68 12.99 0.65
CA ARG A 88 -17.00 12.40 0.35
C ARG A 88 -16.98 10.88 0.46
N PHE A 89 -15.94 10.25 -0.06
CA PHE A 89 -15.74 8.80 0.07
C PHE A 89 -15.61 8.38 1.53
N GLU A 90 -14.83 9.08 2.34
CA GLU A 90 -14.69 8.77 3.77
C GLU A 90 -16.06 8.81 4.48
N GLN A 91 -16.87 9.84 4.22
CA GLN A 91 -18.23 9.95 4.76
C GLN A 91 -19.13 8.80 4.29
N TYR A 92 -19.00 8.41 3.01
CA TYR A 92 -19.71 7.26 2.46
C TYR A 92 -19.30 5.96 3.17
N ALA A 93 -18.00 5.72 3.35
CA ALA A 93 -17.48 4.53 4.00
C ALA A 93 -17.90 4.45 5.49
N ARG A 94 -17.90 5.59 6.20
CA ARG A 94 -18.41 5.69 7.58
C ARG A 94 -19.89 5.30 7.70
N SER A 95 -20.69 5.62 6.67
CA SER A 95 -22.12 5.34 6.62
C SER A 95 -22.44 3.91 6.13
N ASN A 96 -21.44 3.20 5.59
CA ASN A 96 -21.59 1.88 4.98
C ASN A 96 -20.65 0.85 5.63
N ARG A 97 -20.71 0.74 6.97
CA ARG A 97 -19.80 -0.14 7.75
C ARG A 97 -19.91 -1.64 7.43
N GLY A 98 -21.00 -2.07 6.79
CA GLY A 98 -21.17 -3.45 6.33
C GLY A 98 -20.37 -3.78 5.06
N LYS A 99 -19.74 -2.79 4.42
CA LYS A 99 -18.93 -2.96 3.21
C LYS A 99 -17.45 -2.81 3.51
N THR A 100 -16.60 -3.53 2.79
CA THR A 100 -15.14 -3.38 2.83
C THR A 100 -14.64 -2.70 1.55
N PHE A 101 -14.01 -1.54 1.70
CA PHE A 101 -13.51 -0.74 0.58
C PHE A 101 -12.05 -1.07 0.29
N LEU A 102 -11.77 -1.51 -0.94
CA LEU A 102 -10.43 -1.81 -1.44
C LEU A 102 -9.94 -0.59 -2.22
N VAL A 103 -9.13 0.26 -1.57
CA VAL A 103 -8.60 1.48 -2.17
C VAL A 103 -7.37 1.16 -2.99
N THR A 104 -7.45 1.38 -4.31
CA THR A 104 -6.28 1.32 -5.21
C THR A 104 -5.37 2.53 -5.00
N PRO A 105 -4.12 2.56 -5.51
CA PRO A 105 -3.27 3.75 -5.52
C PRO A 105 -3.90 4.92 -6.32
N ILE A 106 -4.85 5.64 -5.71
CA ILE A 106 -5.72 6.60 -6.37
C ILE A 106 -4.87 7.72 -6.99
N GLY A 107 -4.87 7.79 -8.32
CA GLY A 107 -4.15 8.83 -9.06
C GLY A 107 -2.66 8.57 -9.28
N CYS A 108 -2.09 7.50 -8.70
CA CYS A 108 -0.66 7.20 -8.77
C CYS A 108 -0.20 6.47 -10.03
N GLY A 109 -1.14 6.03 -10.89
CA GLY A 109 -0.85 5.51 -12.22
C GLY A 109 -0.96 6.58 -13.30
N HIS A 110 -1.99 6.46 -14.15
CA HIS A 110 -2.17 7.31 -15.33
C HIS A 110 -2.35 8.82 -15.03
N ALA A 111 -2.84 9.18 -13.84
CA ALA A 111 -3.01 10.58 -13.45
C ALA A 111 -1.71 11.25 -13.00
N ARG A 112 -0.64 10.46 -12.75
CA ARG A 112 0.72 10.90 -12.41
C ARG A 112 0.85 11.73 -11.12
N PHE A 113 -0.09 11.61 -10.18
CA PHE A 113 0.18 12.09 -8.82
C PHE A 113 1.16 11.15 -8.13
N LYS A 114 2.00 11.67 -7.25
CA LYS A 114 2.83 10.85 -6.38
C LYS A 114 2.03 10.37 -5.17
N ALA A 115 2.38 9.22 -4.62
CA ALA A 115 1.71 8.67 -3.44
C ALA A 115 1.75 9.68 -2.27
N GLU A 116 2.87 10.38 -2.09
CA GLU A 116 3.08 11.39 -1.05
C GLU A 116 2.21 12.63 -1.21
N GLU A 117 1.70 12.89 -2.42
CA GLU A 117 0.75 13.99 -2.68
C GLU A 117 -0.68 13.59 -2.33
N VAL A 118 -1.03 12.31 -2.50
CA VAL A 118 -2.41 11.81 -2.33
C VAL A 118 -2.66 11.21 -0.95
N ALA A 119 -1.71 10.44 -0.42
CA ALA A 119 -1.82 9.76 0.87
C ALA A 119 -2.26 10.69 2.02
N PRO A 120 -1.78 11.94 2.16
CA PRO A 120 -2.25 12.85 3.21
C PRO A 120 -3.77 13.04 3.29
N PHE A 121 -4.49 12.93 2.18
CA PHE A 121 -5.95 13.06 2.14
C PHE A 121 -6.67 11.84 2.75
N PHE A 122 -6.01 10.69 2.86
CA PHE A 122 -6.57 9.44 3.41
C PHE A 122 -6.41 9.29 4.94
N ARG A 123 -5.91 10.30 5.66
CA ARG A 123 -5.71 10.23 7.13
C ARG A 123 -6.93 9.77 7.91
N GLY A 124 -8.11 10.30 7.56
CA GLY A 124 -9.37 9.92 8.21
C GLY A 124 -9.78 8.48 7.93
N CYS A 125 -9.25 7.87 6.86
CA CYS A 125 -9.54 6.49 6.45
C CYS A 125 -8.73 5.44 7.20
N ILE A 126 -7.52 5.77 7.71
CA ILE A 126 -6.65 4.81 8.41
C ILE A 126 -7.36 4.19 9.62
N ALA A 127 -8.11 5.01 10.36
CA ALA A 127 -8.86 4.57 11.53
C ALA A 127 -10.15 3.78 11.21
N LEU A 128 -10.52 3.64 9.93
CA LEU A 128 -11.72 2.93 9.52
C LEU A 128 -11.40 1.46 9.26
N GLY A 129 -11.94 0.57 10.09
CA GLY A 129 -11.77 -0.89 10.00
C GLY A 129 -12.29 -1.51 8.71
N ASN A 130 -13.14 -0.79 7.98
CA ASN A 130 -13.76 -1.24 6.75
C ASN A 130 -13.12 -0.64 5.49
N ILE A 131 -11.98 0.04 5.62
CA ILE A 131 -11.17 0.52 4.50
C ILE A 131 -9.82 -0.18 4.53
N MET A 132 -9.43 -0.73 3.39
CA MET A 132 -8.10 -1.23 3.09
C MET A 132 -7.43 -0.19 2.20
N LEU A 133 -6.30 0.33 2.64
CA LEU A 133 -5.47 1.28 1.88
C LEU A 133 -4.37 0.52 1.15
N PRO A 134 -3.86 1.06 0.04
CA PRO A 134 -2.71 0.48 -0.65
C PRO A 134 -1.43 0.71 0.16
N GLU A 135 -0.43 -0.17 0.00
CA GLU A 135 0.77 -0.17 0.83
C GLU A 135 1.53 1.16 0.73
N GLU A 136 1.59 1.77 -0.46
CA GLU A 136 2.30 3.02 -0.67
C GLU A 136 1.76 4.15 0.23
N PHE A 137 0.47 4.11 0.57
CA PHE A 137 -0.13 5.09 1.48
C PHE A 137 0.20 4.74 2.93
N ILE A 138 0.19 3.45 3.29
CA ILE A 138 0.56 3.00 4.64
C ILE A 138 2.03 3.32 4.94
N SER A 139 2.93 3.01 4.03
CA SER A 139 4.36 3.34 4.10
C SER A 139 4.60 4.84 4.22
N PHE A 140 3.85 5.66 3.48
CA PHE A 140 3.88 7.11 3.63
C PHE A 140 3.55 7.55 5.07
N PHE A 141 2.49 7.00 5.67
CA PHE A 141 2.11 7.38 7.04
C PHE A 141 3.10 6.88 8.08
N ARG A 142 3.67 5.67 7.91
CA ARG A 142 4.74 5.15 8.78
C ARG A 142 5.95 6.09 8.75
N LYS A 143 6.43 6.45 7.56
CA LYS A 143 7.55 7.40 7.37
C LYS A 143 7.26 8.75 8.01
N GLU A 144 6.06 9.28 7.82
CA GLU A 144 5.68 10.56 8.41
C GLU A 144 5.65 10.50 9.96
N CYS A 145 5.18 9.41 10.56
CA CYS A 145 5.23 9.23 12.01
C CYS A 145 6.68 9.24 12.52
N ILE A 146 7.58 8.53 11.85
CA ILE A 146 9.01 8.47 12.23
C ILE A 146 9.61 9.88 12.20
N ASP A 147 9.40 10.60 11.11
CA ASP A 147 9.93 11.96 10.92
C ASP A 147 9.40 12.93 11.98
N LYS A 148 8.11 12.85 12.32
CA LYS A 148 7.40 13.84 13.14
C LYS A 148 7.50 13.58 14.64
N LEU A 149 7.63 12.32 15.05
CA LEU A 149 7.85 11.94 16.44
C LEU A 149 9.33 11.94 16.81
N HIS A 150 10.22 12.19 15.84
CA HIS A 150 11.66 12.08 16.03
C HIS A 150 12.03 10.75 16.70
N LEU A 151 11.39 9.66 16.27
CA LEU A 151 11.64 8.32 16.80
C LEU A 151 13.09 7.97 16.46
N LYS A 152 13.99 8.23 17.42
CA LYS A 152 15.38 7.82 17.40
C LYS A 152 15.47 6.45 18.04
N GLY A 153 15.99 5.48 17.30
CA GLY A 153 16.37 4.19 17.84
C GLY A 153 17.37 4.37 18.98
N ASN A 154 17.18 3.59 20.04
CA ASN A 154 18.08 3.56 21.18
C ASN A 154 19.33 2.74 20.82
N CYS A 155 20.25 3.31 20.03
CA CYS A 155 21.62 2.83 19.82
C CYS A 155 22.52 4.02 19.45
N ASN A 156 23.70 4.06 20.04
CA ASN A 156 24.69 5.10 19.79
C ASN A 156 25.16 5.09 18.34
N ASP A 157 25.44 6.31 17.85
CA ASP A 157 26.16 6.69 16.63
C ASP A 157 25.35 6.88 15.34
N ALA A 158 25.36 8.16 14.91
CA ALA A 158 25.23 8.73 13.57
C ALA A 158 24.15 8.21 12.60
N GLU A 159 23.18 9.09 12.35
CA GLU A 159 22.39 9.17 11.10
C GLU A 159 21.75 7.86 10.61
N ASP A 160 20.77 7.30 11.32
CA ASP A 160 19.90 6.30 10.69
C ASP A 160 18.46 6.38 11.23
N THR A 161 17.52 6.57 10.31
CA THR A 161 16.09 6.38 10.53
C THR A 161 15.88 4.91 10.90
N ASP A 162 15.14 4.60 11.96
CA ASP A 162 14.86 3.20 12.34
C ASP A 162 13.95 2.54 11.28
N ILE A 163 14.57 2.09 10.20
CA ILE A 163 13.94 1.50 9.03
C ILE A 163 13.07 0.30 9.35
N TYR A 164 13.26 -0.35 10.50
CA TYR A 164 12.40 -1.44 10.98
C TYR A 164 10.96 -0.98 11.14
N LEU A 165 10.74 0.31 11.43
CA LEU A 165 9.41 0.89 11.55
C LEU A 165 8.65 0.97 10.21
N LEU A 166 9.34 0.80 9.08
CA LEU A 166 8.72 0.71 7.75
C LEU A 166 8.31 -0.71 7.38
N TYR A 167 8.67 -1.70 8.21
CA TYR A 167 8.41 -3.12 7.99
C TYR A 167 7.55 -3.70 9.11
N ASP A 168 6.79 -4.74 8.78
CA ASP A 168 6.08 -5.57 9.73
C ASP A 168 7.05 -6.24 10.72
N GLU A 169 6.67 -6.31 12.00
CA GLU A 169 7.51 -6.87 13.07
C GLU A 169 7.93 -8.33 12.79
N SER A 170 7.15 -9.07 11.99
CA SER A 170 7.47 -10.46 11.62
C SER A 170 8.77 -10.58 10.83
N VAL A 171 9.18 -9.58 10.05
CA VAL A 171 10.41 -9.64 9.23
C VAL A 171 11.63 -8.99 9.92
N HIS A 172 11.44 -8.34 11.07
CA HIS A 172 12.52 -7.67 11.81
C HIS A 172 13.74 -8.56 12.13
N PRO A 173 13.57 -9.86 12.48
CA PRO A 173 14.73 -10.74 12.68
C PRO A 173 15.61 -10.87 11.42
N VAL A 174 15.01 -10.87 10.23
CA VAL A 174 15.74 -10.89 8.95
C VAL A 174 16.43 -9.55 8.73
N LEU A 175 15.73 -8.41 8.91
CA LEU A 175 16.33 -7.08 8.75
C LEU A 175 17.60 -6.92 9.59
N LYS A 176 17.57 -7.39 10.85
CA LYS A 176 18.72 -7.38 11.75
C LYS A 176 19.88 -8.21 11.25
N TYR A 177 19.60 -9.38 10.68
CA TYR A 177 20.62 -10.17 10.02
C TYR A 177 21.21 -9.40 8.82
N LEU A 178 20.36 -8.86 7.93
CA LEU A 178 20.82 -8.14 6.75
C LEU A 178 21.73 -6.96 7.11
N GLU A 179 21.37 -6.17 8.12
CA GLU A 179 22.22 -5.08 8.60
C GLU A 179 23.54 -5.59 9.18
N THR A 180 23.49 -6.61 10.04
CA THR A 180 24.68 -7.19 10.68
C THR A 180 25.71 -7.65 9.65
N TYR A 181 25.25 -8.16 8.51
CA TYR A 181 26.09 -8.68 7.44
C TYR A 181 26.19 -7.74 6.22
N ASN A 182 25.72 -6.49 6.33
CA ASN A 182 25.72 -5.49 5.25
C ASN A 182 25.10 -5.98 3.92
N ILE A 183 24.03 -6.76 4.00
CA ILE A 183 23.27 -7.23 2.84
C ILE A 183 22.28 -6.12 2.45
N PRO A 184 22.26 -5.65 1.19
CA PRO A 184 21.35 -4.59 0.77
C PRO A 184 19.88 -5.00 0.79
N PHE A 185 19.02 -4.10 1.25
CA PHE A 185 17.56 -4.19 1.16
C PHE A 185 16.97 -2.78 1.05
N SER A 186 15.68 -2.69 0.73
CA SER A 186 14.99 -1.40 0.65
C SER A 186 15.08 -0.63 1.98
N LYS A 187 15.32 0.67 1.92
CA LYS A 187 15.27 1.56 3.10
C LYS A 187 13.94 2.32 3.16
N GLU A 188 13.03 2.03 2.23
CA GLU A 188 11.74 2.69 2.08
C GLU A 188 10.56 1.82 2.57
N GLY A 189 10.83 0.60 3.05
CA GLY A 189 9.80 -0.38 3.37
C GLY A 189 9.35 -1.15 2.13
N GLY A 190 8.82 -2.34 2.32
CA GLY A 190 8.31 -3.19 1.23
C GLY A 190 9.37 -3.61 0.21
N PHE A 191 8.90 -4.34 -0.80
CA PHE A 191 9.66 -4.72 -1.98
C PHE A 191 8.73 -4.93 -3.17
N SER A 192 8.99 -4.22 -4.27
CA SER A 192 8.20 -4.29 -5.49
C SER A 192 9.02 -4.86 -6.65
N LEU A 193 8.45 -5.83 -7.36
CA LEU A 193 8.94 -6.27 -8.65
C LEU A 193 8.23 -5.47 -9.75
N VAL A 194 8.99 -4.90 -10.68
CA VAL A 194 8.46 -4.12 -11.80
C VAL A 194 8.73 -4.79 -13.15
N ASP A 195 7.92 -4.49 -14.16
CA ASP A 195 8.17 -4.88 -15.55
C ASP A 195 9.09 -3.88 -16.29
N GLU A 196 9.37 -4.13 -17.57
CA GLU A 196 10.23 -3.28 -18.41
C GLU A 196 9.72 -1.83 -18.58
N SER A 197 8.47 -1.57 -18.20
CA SER A 197 7.83 -0.24 -18.26
C SER A 197 7.64 0.37 -16.86
N ASP A 198 8.37 -0.10 -15.85
CA ASP A 198 8.29 0.30 -14.44
C ASP A 198 6.90 0.09 -13.80
N ASN A 199 6.06 -0.79 -14.34
CA ASN A 199 4.79 -1.12 -13.68
C ASN A 199 5.03 -2.18 -12.61
N VAL A 200 4.49 -1.97 -11.41
CA VAL A 200 4.53 -2.96 -10.33
C VAL A 200 3.73 -4.21 -10.70
N ILE A 201 4.40 -5.35 -10.72
CA ILE A 201 3.83 -6.66 -11.05
C ILE A 201 3.71 -7.60 -9.85
N ALA A 202 4.47 -7.38 -8.78
CA ALA A 202 4.40 -8.14 -7.53
C ALA A 202 4.91 -7.30 -6.36
N GLU A 203 4.37 -7.53 -5.15
CA GLU A 203 4.79 -6.83 -3.94
C GLU A 203 4.88 -7.77 -2.74
N ALA A 204 5.88 -7.52 -1.90
CA ALA A 204 6.14 -8.27 -0.68
C ALA A 204 6.59 -7.36 0.45
N GLU A 205 6.45 -7.86 1.68
CA GLU A 205 6.88 -7.15 2.88
C GLU A 205 8.39 -6.85 2.85
N LEU A 206 9.20 -7.84 2.46
CA LEU A 206 10.64 -7.69 2.35
C LEU A 206 11.17 -8.50 1.16
N GLY A 207 12.15 -7.95 0.46
CA GLY A 207 12.89 -8.66 -0.58
C GLY A 207 14.39 -8.43 -0.46
N ILE A 208 15.15 -9.47 -0.76
CA ILE A 208 16.61 -9.48 -0.83
C ILE A 208 16.97 -9.73 -2.29
N GLU A 209 17.18 -8.65 -3.04
CA GLU A 209 17.42 -8.69 -4.49
C GLU A 209 18.62 -9.57 -4.84
N SER A 210 19.72 -9.41 -4.10
CA SER A 210 20.98 -10.13 -4.36
C SER A 210 20.86 -11.64 -4.22
N GLU A 211 19.88 -12.12 -3.45
CA GLU A 211 19.64 -13.54 -3.20
C GLU A 211 18.39 -14.06 -3.92
N LYS A 212 17.62 -13.17 -4.58
CA LYS A 212 16.30 -13.47 -5.13
C LYS A 212 15.40 -14.16 -4.09
N ILE A 213 15.27 -13.54 -2.92
CA ILE A 213 14.38 -14.03 -1.84
C ILE A 213 13.35 -12.95 -1.50
N VAL A 214 12.11 -13.36 -1.23
CA VAL A 214 11.06 -12.48 -0.69
C VAL A 214 10.38 -13.11 0.53
N PHE A 215 9.89 -12.24 1.42
CA PHE A 215 9.17 -12.59 2.64
C PHE A 215 7.78 -11.96 2.60
N ALA A 216 6.77 -12.72 3.01
CA ALA A 216 5.37 -12.29 3.06
C ALA A 216 4.91 -11.50 1.80
N PRO A 217 4.84 -12.13 0.61
CA PRO A 217 4.17 -11.54 -0.54
C PRO A 217 2.73 -11.15 -0.18
N PHE A 218 2.27 -9.98 -0.62
CA PHE A 218 0.99 -9.43 -0.16
C PHE A 218 -0.24 -10.17 -0.71
N ASP A 219 -0.10 -10.88 -1.83
CA ASP A 219 -1.14 -11.74 -2.35
C ASP A 219 -0.60 -12.92 -3.19
N LYS A 220 -1.49 -13.87 -3.51
CA LYS A 220 -1.17 -15.07 -4.30
C LYS A 220 -0.64 -14.79 -5.71
N ASN A 221 -0.88 -13.59 -6.24
CA ASN A 221 -0.40 -13.22 -7.57
C ASN A 221 1.01 -12.70 -7.49
N SER A 222 1.30 -11.93 -6.43
CA SER A 222 2.64 -11.54 -6.06
C SER A 222 3.49 -12.77 -5.80
N GLU A 223 2.99 -13.77 -5.04
CA GLU A 223 3.67 -15.07 -4.87
C GLU A 223 4.04 -15.70 -6.23
N LYS A 224 3.05 -15.86 -7.13
CA LYS A 224 3.28 -16.47 -8.46
C LYS A 224 4.24 -15.66 -9.33
N ALA A 225 4.13 -14.34 -9.30
CA ALA A 225 4.94 -13.44 -10.10
C ALA A 225 6.41 -13.44 -9.62
N PHE A 226 6.65 -13.40 -8.30
CA PHE A 226 7.97 -13.58 -7.72
C PHE A 226 8.59 -14.93 -8.10
N VAL A 227 7.85 -16.03 -7.93
CA VAL A 227 8.34 -17.37 -8.31
C VAL A 227 8.66 -17.45 -9.81
N SER A 228 7.79 -16.88 -10.65
CA SER A 228 8.00 -16.85 -12.11
C SER A 228 9.20 -15.97 -12.51
N ALA A 229 9.53 -14.96 -11.70
CA ALA A 229 10.71 -14.11 -11.85
C ALA A 229 11.97 -14.70 -11.17
N GLY A 230 11.90 -15.93 -10.66
CA GLY A 230 13.03 -16.66 -10.09
C GLY A 230 13.29 -16.39 -8.60
N TYR A 231 12.35 -15.75 -7.90
CA TYR A 231 12.48 -15.56 -6.46
C TYR A 231 12.01 -16.79 -5.68
N SER A 232 12.71 -17.08 -4.59
CA SER A 232 12.24 -18.00 -3.56
C SER A 232 11.43 -17.23 -2.52
N ILE A 233 10.29 -17.78 -2.13
CA ILE A 233 9.49 -17.23 -1.02
C ILE A 233 9.87 -18.04 0.22
N LEU A 234 10.41 -17.37 1.23
CA LEU A 234 10.84 -18.01 2.47
C LEU A 234 10.11 -17.41 3.67
N SER A 235 9.91 -18.23 4.69
CA SER A 235 9.66 -17.72 6.04
C SER A 235 10.95 -17.19 6.67
N VAL A 236 10.78 -16.34 7.68
CA VAL A 236 11.89 -15.79 8.49
C VAL A 236 12.72 -16.90 9.12
N GLU A 237 12.09 -17.96 9.63
CA GLU A 237 12.76 -19.09 10.25
C GLU A 237 13.60 -19.90 9.26
N GLU A 238 13.05 -20.20 8.08
CA GLU A 238 13.76 -20.93 7.02
C GLU A 238 15.00 -20.16 6.56
N TYR A 239 14.86 -18.85 6.32
CA TYR A 239 15.98 -18.02 5.89
C TYR A 239 17.08 -17.98 6.94
N LEU A 240 16.77 -17.62 8.18
CA LEU A 240 17.78 -17.51 9.24
C LEU A 240 18.45 -18.85 9.54
N THR A 241 17.70 -19.96 9.49
CA THR A 241 18.28 -21.31 9.66
C THR A 241 19.28 -21.61 8.54
N SER A 242 18.96 -21.26 7.29
CA SER A 242 19.88 -21.48 6.16
C SER A 242 21.21 -20.74 6.31
N LYS A 243 21.22 -19.61 7.01
CA LYS A 243 22.40 -18.76 7.24
C LYS A 243 23.26 -19.16 8.44
N THR A 244 22.78 -20.08 9.27
CA THR A 244 23.55 -20.59 10.43
C THR A 244 24.33 -21.88 10.12
N GLN A 245 24.15 -22.45 8.93
CA GLN A 245 24.80 -23.69 8.50
C GLN A 245 26.03 -23.48 7.60
N ASP A 246 26.40 -22.22 7.32
CA ASP A 246 27.61 -21.80 6.62
C ASP A 246 28.61 -21.14 7.59
#